data_AF-A0A949JVR0-F1
#
_entry.id   AF-A0A949JVR0-F1
#
_cell.length_a   1.000
_cell.length_b   1.000
_cell.length_c   1.000
_cell.angle_alpha   90.00
_cell.angle_beta   90.00
_cell.angle_gamma   90.00
#
_symmetry.space_group_name_H-M   'P 1'
#
loop_
_entity.id
_entity.type
_entity.pdbx_description
1 polymer ?
#
loop_
_entity_poly.entity_id
_entity_poly.type
_entity_poly.pdbx_seq_one_letter_code
_entity_poly.pdbx_strand_id
1 'polypeptide(L)'
;MTLQQDRSIGNSIQFVLRYGVMLFIVVICIFPLIWVLLSSFKTNMEIMSSAFSIPRTPSFIGYRIAMETAALHQRFFTSLIVASSATIASLCIYGMAGYALSRFTFRLRGAIFALLISSILIPTNAMIQPV
;
A
#
# COMPACT_ATOMS: atom_id res chain seq x y z
N MET A 1 34.54 -37.17 -13.25
CA MET A 1 34.47 -36.17 -12.16
C MET A 1 34.34 -34.71 -12.66
N THR A 2 34.08 -34.47 -13.97
CA THR A 2 34.11 -33.12 -14.58
C THR A 2 32.74 -32.54 -14.97
N LEU A 3 31.64 -33.30 -14.84
CA LEU A 3 30.31 -32.89 -15.31
C LEU A 3 29.44 -32.13 -14.27
N GLN A 4 29.96 -31.84 -13.08
CA GLN A 4 29.24 -31.07 -12.05
C GLN A 4 29.60 -29.58 -12.00
N GLN A 5 30.68 -29.15 -12.64
CA GLN A 5 31.19 -27.77 -12.53
C GLN A 5 30.46 -26.76 -13.41
N ASP A 6 29.93 -27.20 -14.57
CA ASP A 6 29.25 -26.32 -15.54
C ASP A 6 27.83 -25.90 -15.07
N ARG A 7 27.12 -26.79 -14.36
CA ARG A 7 25.82 -26.48 -13.73
C ARG A 7 25.91 -25.39 -12.65
N SER A 8 27.08 -25.17 -12.07
CA SER A 8 27.28 -24.18 -11.01
C SER A 8 27.31 -22.75 -11.55
N ILE A 9 27.87 -22.53 -12.74
CA ILE A 9 28.07 -21.19 -13.31
C ILE A 9 26.74 -20.60 -13.81
N GLY A 10 25.90 -21.42 -14.45
CA GLY A 10 24.55 -21.02 -14.87
C GLY A 10 23.66 -20.60 -13.69
N ASN A 11 23.78 -21.28 -12.55
CA ASN A 11 23.06 -20.93 -11.33
C ASN A 11 23.56 -19.63 -10.70
N SER A 12 24.86 -19.36 -10.73
CA SER A 12 25.44 -18.10 -10.23
C SER A 12 25.01 -16.89 -11.05
N ILE A 13 24.94 -17.01 -12.38
CA ILE A 13 24.46 -15.93 -13.26
C ILE A 13 22.97 -15.65 -13.02
N GLN A 14 22.14 -16.70 -12.93
CA GLN A 14 20.73 -16.56 -12.60
C GLN A 14 20.53 -15.94 -11.21
N PHE A 15 21.38 -16.28 -10.24
CA PHE A 15 21.38 -15.67 -8.92
C PHE A 15 21.71 -14.17 -9.02
N VAL A 16 22.84 -13.79 -9.62
CA VAL A 16 23.22 -12.37 -9.75
C VAL A 16 22.14 -11.56 -10.48
N LEU A 17 21.56 -12.12 -11.55
CA LEU A 17 20.48 -11.46 -12.29
C LEU A 17 19.21 -11.28 -11.44
N ARG A 18 18.77 -12.34 -10.73
CA ARG A 18 17.59 -12.29 -9.85
C ARG A 18 17.77 -11.27 -8.73
N TYR A 19 18.92 -11.29 -8.06
CA TYR A 19 19.20 -10.36 -6.96
C TYR A 19 19.43 -8.94 -7.47
N GLY A 20 20.03 -8.77 -8.64
CA GLY A 20 20.18 -7.46 -9.30
C GLY A 20 18.82 -6.84 -9.65
N VAL A 21 17.90 -7.61 -10.23
CA VAL A 21 16.53 -7.14 -10.51
C VAL A 21 15.77 -6.82 -9.22
N MET A 22 15.87 -7.66 -8.19
CA MET A 22 15.27 -7.38 -6.89
C MET A 22 15.80 -6.08 -6.27
N LEU A 23 17.12 -5.88 -6.29
CA LEU A 23 17.76 -4.66 -5.78
C LEU A 23 17.28 -3.43 -6.56
N PHE A 24 17.20 -3.52 -7.88
CA PHE A 24 16.72 -2.44 -8.74
C PHE A 24 15.28 -2.04 -8.41
N ILE A 25 14.38 -3.02 -8.26
CA ILE A 25 12.98 -2.77 -7.87
C ILE A 25 12.92 -2.11 -6.49
N VAL A 26 13.69 -2.60 -5.52
CA VAL A 26 13.76 -2.03 -4.17
C VAL A 26 14.20 -0.57 -4.21
N VAL A 27 15.23 -0.23 -4.99
CA VAL A 27 15.71 1.15 -5.12
C VAL A 27 14.62 2.06 -5.69
N ILE A 28 13.91 1.62 -6.74
CA ILE A 28 12.81 2.39 -7.34
C ILE A 28 11.68 2.62 -6.34
N CYS A 29 11.31 1.62 -5.54
CA CYS A 29 10.25 1.75 -4.55
C CYS A 29 10.66 2.61 -3.34
N ILE A 30 11.92 2.53 -2.91
CA ILE A 30 12.43 3.28 -1.75
C ILE A 30 12.71 4.74 -2.11
N PHE A 31 13.10 5.03 -3.35
CA PHE A 31 13.39 6.39 -3.80
C PHE A 31 12.29 7.43 -3.45
N PRO A 32 11.00 7.24 -3.80
CA PRO A 32 9.96 8.18 -3.42
C PRO A 32 9.74 8.25 -1.90
N LEU A 33 9.94 7.16 -1.15
CA LEU A 33 9.84 7.17 0.31
C LEU A 33 10.92 8.06 0.94
N ILE A 34 12.18 7.92 0.49
CA ILE A 34 13.28 8.78 0.93
C ILE A 34 12.98 10.24 0.57
N TRP A 35 12.46 10.48 -0.64
CA TRP A 35 12.13 11.83 -1.07
C TRP A 35 11.02 12.48 -0.24
N VAL A 36 9.95 11.74 0.10
CA VAL A 36 8.88 12.23 0.99
C VAL A 36 9.45 12.51 2.39
N LEU A 37 10.31 11.63 2.93
CA LEU A 37 10.96 11.84 4.21
C LEU A 37 11.81 13.12 4.22
N LEU A 38 12.66 13.31 3.22
CA LEU A 38 13.48 14.52 3.08
C LEU A 38 12.62 15.78 2.92
N SER A 39 11.51 15.67 2.17
CA SER A 39 10.57 16.78 1.96
C SER A 39 9.82 17.15 3.24
N SER A 40 9.57 16.19 4.15
CA SER A 40 8.93 16.44 5.44
C SER A 40 9.74 17.34 6.38
N PHE A 41 11.05 17.49 6.15
CA PHE A 41 11.92 18.41 6.90
C PHE A 41 12.13 19.77 6.21
N LYS A 42 11.60 19.96 4.99
CA LYS A 42 11.72 21.23 4.25
C LYS A 42 10.64 22.21 4.66
N THR A 43 10.95 23.50 4.57
CA THR A 43 9.93 24.55 4.68
C THR A 43 9.08 24.63 3.40
N ASN A 44 7.84 25.14 3.49
CA ASN A 44 6.96 25.33 2.32
C ASN A 44 7.64 26.16 1.20
N MET A 45 8.47 27.14 1.60
CA MET A 45 9.21 28.00 0.67
C MET A 45 10.34 27.26 -0.05
N GLU A 46 11.01 26.31 0.60
CA GLU A 46 12.03 25.44 -0.02
C GLU A 46 11.41 24.37 -0.93
N ILE A 47 10.23 23.84 -0.58
CA ILE A 47 9.50 22.90 -1.43
C ILE A 47 9.08 23.56 -2.76
N MET A 48 8.58 24.80 -2.70
CA MET A 48 8.14 25.54 -3.89
C MET A 48 9.30 26.05 -4.76
N SER A 49 10.45 26.37 -4.16
CA SER A 49 11.62 26.86 -4.89
C SER A 49 12.53 25.75 -5.42
N SER A 50 12.62 24.61 -4.73
CA SER A 50 13.44 23.47 -5.17
C SER A 50 12.90 22.12 -4.66
N ALA A 51 12.02 21.50 -5.46
CA ALA A 51 11.36 20.24 -5.13
C ALA A 51 12.34 19.05 -4.89
N PHE A 52 13.42 18.96 -5.68
CA PHE A 52 14.39 17.84 -5.62
C PHE A 52 15.68 18.11 -4.83
N SER A 53 15.84 19.29 -4.22
CA SER A 53 17.04 19.62 -3.44
C SER A 53 17.09 18.85 -2.10
N ILE A 54 18.27 18.69 -1.52
CA ILE A 54 18.41 18.23 -0.12
C ILE A 54 18.05 19.44 0.80
N PRO A 55 17.34 19.25 1.93
CA PRO A 55 17.00 20.34 2.83
C PRO A 55 18.26 21.11 3.27
N ARG A 56 18.28 22.44 3.08
CA ARG A 56 19.42 23.28 3.48
C ARG A 56 19.42 23.52 4.99
N THR A 57 18.24 23.61 5.58
CA THR A 57 18.05 23.65 7.03
C THR A 57 16.93 22.67 7.42
N PRO A 58 17.20 21.64 8.24
CA PRO A 58 16.14 20.76 8.71
C PRO A 58 15.19 21.55 9.62
N SER A 59 13.93 21.67 9.20
CA SER A 59 12.89 22.41 9.92
C SER A 59 11.85 21.47 10.51
N PHE A 60 11.51 21.67 11.78
CA PHE A 60 10.46 20.92 12.49
C PHE A 60 9.12 21.66 12.54
N ILE A 61 9.03 22.82 11.88
CA ILE A 61 7.82 23.66 11.89
C ILE A 61 6.63 22.92 11.28
N GLY A 62 6.84 22.14 10.21
CA GLY A 62 5.81 21.31 9.60
C GLY A 62 5.20 20.30 10.58
N TYR A 63 6.02 19.68 11.43
CA TYR A 63 5.55 18.75 12.45
C TYR A 63 4.76 19.45 13.56
N ARG A 64 5.19 20.63 14.01
CA ARG A 64 4.43 21.42 14.99
C ARG A 64 3.07 21.82 14.44
N ILE A 65 3.02 22.35 13.21
CA ILE A 65 1.77 22.71 12.54
C ILE A 65 0.86 21.47 12.36
N ALA A 66 1.43 20.32 11.99
CA ALA A 66 0.66 19.08 11.87
C ALA A 66 0.05 18.63 13.20
N MET A 67 0.77 18.77 14.31
CA MET A 67 0.28 18.39 15.64
C MET A 67 -0.74 19.38 16.20
N GLU A 68 -0.47 20.68 16.11
CA GLU A 68 -1.30 21.75 16.70
C GLU A 68 -2.48 22.14 15.79
N THR A 69 -2.24 22.37 14.50
CA THR A 69 -3.24 22.91 13.58
C THR A 69 -4.02 21.81 12.86
N ALA A 70 -3.36 20.74 12.43
CA ALA A 70 -4.01 19.66 11.69
C ALA A 70 -4.64 18.58 12.59
N ALA A 71 -4.53 18.72 13.93
CA ALA A 71 -4.99 17.76 14.93
C ALA A 71 -4.65 16.31 14.55
N LEU A 72 -3.40 16.08 14.10
CA LEU A 72 -3.00 14.80 13.51
C LEU A 72 -3.25 13.63 14.46
N HIS A 73 -3.09 13.84 15.77
CA HIS A 73 -3.40 12.85 16.80
C HIS A 73 -4.86 12.37 16.71
N GLN A 74 -5.82 13.30 16.67
CA GLN A 74 -7.24 12.96 16.62
C GLN A 74 -7.60 12.28 15.31
N ARG A 75 -7.05 12.76 14.19
CA ARG A 75 -7.28 12.15 12.86
C ARG A 75 -6.72 10.74 12.79
N PHE A 76 -5.53 10.52 13.33
CA PHE A 76 -4.91 9.20 13.40
C PHE A 76 -5.75 8.22 14.23
N PHE A 77 -6.21 8.63 15.42
CA PHE A 77 -7.06 7.77 16.25
C PHE A 77 -8.41 7.46 15.62
N THR A 78 -9.07 8.45 15.02
CA THR A 78 -10.32 8.22 14.29
C THR A 78 -10.12 7.23 13.15
N SER A 79 -9.08 7.39 12.32
CA SER A 79 -8.77 6.45 11.24
C SER A 79 -8.43 5.06 11.77
N LEU A 80 -7.69 4.96 12.87
CA LEU A 80 -7.34 3.68 13.50
C LEU A 80 -8.58 2.95 14.01
N ILE A 81 -9.48 3.65 14.71
CA ILE A 81 -10.72 3.09 15.24
C ILE A 81 -11.63 2.66 14.09
N VAL A 82 -11.81 3.51 13.07
CA VAL A 82 -12.66 3.19 11.91
C VAL A 82 -12.09 2.02 11.12
N ALA A 83 -10.79 2.01 10.82
CA ALA A 83 -10.16 0.93 10.05
C ALA A 83 -10.20 -0.40 10.81
N SER A 84 -9.88 -0.40 12.10
CA SER A 84 -9.89 -1.63 12.92
C SER A 84 -11.31 -2.17 13.10
N SER A 85 -12.28 -1.33 13.45
CA SER A 85 -13.68 -1.74 13.60
C SER A 85 -14.27 -2.27 12.28
N ALA A 86 -14.02 -1.58 11.16
CA ALA A 86 -14.46 -2.02 9.84
C ALA A 86 -13.81 -3.37 9.46
N THR A 87 -12.53 -3.56 9.77
CA THR A 87 -11.82 -4.82 9.50
C THR A 87 -12.40 -5.98 10.31
N ILE A 88 -12.63 -5.79 11.60
CA ILE A 88 -13.21 -6.82 12.48
C ILE A 88 -14.63 -7.18 12.02
N ALA A 89 -15.47 -6.17 11.78
CA ALA A 89 -16.83 -6.38 11.30
C ALA A 89 -16.84 -7.12 9.95
N SER A 90 -15.98 -6.69 9.02
CA SER A 90 -15.84 -7.34 7.71
C SER A 90 -15.38 -8.79 7.84
N LEU A 91 -14.39 -9.07 8.68
CA LEU A 91 -13.88 -10.42 8.89
C LEU A 91 -14.95 -11.36 9.45
N CYS A 92 -15.73 -10.89 10.43
CA CYS A 92 -16.85 -11.65 10.99
C CYS A 92 -17.91 -11.94 9.92
N ILE A 93 -18.38 -10.91 9.21
CA ILE A 93 -19.48 -11.05 8.24
C ILE A 93 -19.03 -11.86 7.02
N TYR A 94 -17.92 -11.48 6.40
CA TYR A 94 -17.42 -12.14 5.19
C TYR A 94 -16.90 -13.54 5.47
N GLY A 95 -16.32 -13.78 6.64
CA GLY A 95 -15.92 -15.12 7.09
C GLY A 95 -17.12 -16.06 7.20
N MET A 96 -18.20 -15.62 7.87
CA MET A 96 -19.44 -16.39 7.97
C MET A 96 -20.10 -16.59 6.60
N ALA A 97 -20.19 -15.54 5.77
CA ALA A 97 -20.78 -15.62 4.44
C ALA A 97 -19.99 -16.56 3.51
N GLY A 98 -18.66 -16.47 3.52
CA GLY A 98 -17.79 -17.35 2.75
C GLY A 98 -17.86 -18.80 3.20
N TYR A 99 -17.93 -19.05 4.51
CA TYR A 99 -18.16 -20.39 5.04
C TYR A 99 -19.52 -20.95 4.61
N ALA A 100 -20.58 -20.14 4.72
CA ALA A 100 -21.91 -20.59 4.35
C ALA A 100 -22.01 -20.95 2.86
N LEU A 101 -21.42 -20.13 1.99
CA LEU A 101 -21.45 -20.31 0.55
C LEU A 101 -20.58 -21.48 0.07
N SER A 102 -19.49 -21.79 0.78
CA SER A 102 -18.59 -22.90 0.44
C SER A 102 -19.08 -24.24 0.98
N ARG A 103 -19.73 -24.28 2.14
CA ARG A 103 -20.11 -25.54 2.81
C ARG A 103 -21.57 -25.95 2.59
N PHE A 104 -22.50 -25.02 2.44
CA PHE A 104 -23.92 -25.35 2.25
C PHE A 104 -24.34 -25.31 0.78
N THR A 105 -25.19 -26.27 0.38
CA THR A 105 -25.78 -26.33 -0.96
C THR A 105 -27.25 -25.90 -0.91
N PHE A 106 -27.55 -24.69 -1.37
CA PHE A 106 -28.91 -24.15 -1.43
C PHE A 106 -29.23 -23.56 -2.81
N ARG A 107 -30.52 -23.48 -3.14
CA ARG A 107 -31.01 -23.17 -4.51
C ARG A 107 -30.52 -21.82 -5.06
N LEU A 108 -30.35 -20.80 -4.22
CA LEU A 108 -29.96 -19.44 -4.61
C LEU A 108 -28.44 -19.17 -4.59
N ARG A 109 -27.60 -20.16 -4.27
CA ARG A 109 -26.14 -19.93 -4.08
C ARG A 109 -25.46 -19.29 -5.29
N GLY A 110 -25.87 -19.69 -6.50
CA GLY A 110 -25.30 -19.16 -7.75
C GLY A 110 -25.68 -17.71 -7.99
N ALA A 111 -26.92 -17.31 -7.66
CA ALA A 111 -27.38 -15.94 -7.80
C ALA A 111 -26.66 -15.01 -6.80
N ILE A 112 -26.48 -15.46 -5.54
CA ILE A 112 -25.73 -14.69 -4.53
C ILE A 112 -24.27 -14.55 -4.95
N PHE A 113 -23.64 -15.62 -5.43
CA PHE A 113 -22.26 -15.55 -5.92
C PHE A 113 -22.12 -14.60 -7.12
N ALA A 114 -23.03 -14.68 -8.09
CA ALA A 114 -23.04 -13.77 -9.24
C ALA A 114 -23.22 -12.31 -8.83
N LEU A 115 -24.10 -12.02 -7.86
CA LEU A 115 -24.27 -10.68 -7.29
C LEU A 115 -22.99 -10.17 -6.64
N LEU A 116 -22.30 -10.99 -5.84
CA LEU A 116 -21.04 -10.59 -5.19
C LEU A 116 -19.96 -10.22 -6.22
N ILE A 117 -19.84 -11.01 -7.29
CA ILE A 117 -18.89 -10.71 -8.38
C ILE A 117 -19.32 -9.44 -9.15
N SER A 118 -20.61 -9.27 -9.40
CA SER A 118 -21.14 -8.08 -10.07
C SER A 118 -20.86 -6.80 -9.27
N SER A 119 -20.86 -6.85 -7.94
CA SER A 119 -20.56 -5.70 -7.09
C SER A 119 -19.11 -5.21 -7.24
N ILE A 120 -18.16 -6.09 -7.58
CA ILE A 120 -16.75 -5.72 -7.82
C ILE A 120 -16.57 -4.98 -9.15
N LEU A 121 -17.48 -5.20 -10.11
CA LEU A 121 -17.42 -4.57 -11.44
C LEU A 121 -17.75 -3.08 -11.42
N ILE A 122 -18.47 -2.58 -10.41
CA ILE A 122 -18.84 -1.17 -10.32
C ILE A 122 -17.64 -0.37 -9.79
N PRO A 123 -17.02 0.52 -10.58
CA PRO A 123 -15.89 1.31 -10.11
C PRO A 123 -16.38 2.35 -9.10
N THR A 124 -15.88 2.27 -7.87
CA THR A 124 -16.20 3.21 -6.78
C THR A 124 -15.89 4.66 -7.13
N ASN A 125 -14.91 4.90 -8.01
CA ASN A 125 -14.55 6.23 -8.49
C ASN A 125 -15.69 6.94 -9.26
N ALA A 126 -16.62 6.20 -9.85
CA ALA A 126 -17.75 6.79 -10.58
C ALA A 126 -18.83 7.40 -9.65
N MET A 127 -18.79 7.13 -8.34
CA MET A 127 -19.78 7.62 -7.38
C MET A 127 -19.37 8.90 -6.64
N ILE A 128 -18.09 9.24 -6.60
CA ILE A 128 -17.55 10.33 -5.78
C ILE A 128 -17.45 11.66 -6.55
N GLN A 129 -17.42 11.60 -7.88
CA GLN A 129 -17.24 12.77 -8.74
C GLN A 129 -18.56 13.10 -9.46
N PRO A 130 -19.29 14.16 -9.06
CA PRO A 130 -20.38 14.64 -9.90
C PRO A 130 -19.74 15.21 -11.17
N VAL A 131 -20.21 14.72 -12.32
CA VAL A 131 -20.00 15.40 -13.60
C VAL A 131 -20.73 16.74 -13.63
#